data_AF-A0A7X6PPD0-F1
#
_entry.id   AF-A0A7X6PPD0-F1
#
_cell.length_a   1.000
_cell.length_b   1.000
_cell.length_c   1.000
_cell.angle_alpha   90.00
_cell.angle_beta   90.00
_cell.angle_gamma   90.00
#
_symmetry.space_group_name_H-M   'P 1'
#
loop_
_entity.id
_entity.type
_entity.pdbx_description
1 polymer ?
#
loop_
_entity_poly.entity_id
_entity_poly.type
_entity_poly.pdbx_seq_one_letter_code
_entity_poly.pdbx_strand_id
1 'polypeptide(L)'
;MTNKTATATLHTNRGDIVIELFGNHAPATVANFVGLADGSKEYSTENASGEKSGPFYDGAVFHRVIDGFMIQGGDPTGTGR
;
A
#
# COMPACT_ATOMS: atom_id res chain seq x y z
N MET A 1 -23.35 -4.08 -10.75
CA MET A 1 -21.97 -4.54 -10.94
C MET A 1 -21.05 -3.56 -10.23
N THR A 2 -20.10 -4.04 -9.45
CA THR A 2 -19.10 -3.19 -8.79
C THR A 2 -18.04 -2.79 -9.80
N ASN A 3 -17.90 -1.49 -10.06
CA ASN A 3 -16.89 -0.95 -10.98
C ASN A 3 -15.66 -0.47 -10.18
N LYS A 4 -14.46 -0.81 -10.67
CA LYS A 4 -13.20 -0.23 -10.17
C LYS A 4 -13.13 1.27 -10.47
N THR A 5 -12.53 2.02 -9.57
CA THR A 5 -12.29 3.46 -9.72
C THR A 5 -10.83 3.77 -10.02
N ALA A 6 -9.92 2.89 -9.64
CA ALA A 6 -8.49 3.00 -9.91
C ALA A 6 -7.86 1.61 -10.00
N THR A 7 -6.63 1.55 -10.51
CA THR A 7 -5.79 0.35 -10.52
C THR A 7 -4.45 0.71 -9.91
N ALA A 8 -3.93 -0.14 -9.02
CA ALA A 8 -2.60 -0.01 -8.45
C ALA A 8 -1.76 -1.24 -8.82
N THR A 9 -0.50 -1.04 -9.17
CA THR A 9 0.45 -2.12 -9.41
C THR A 9 1.52 -2.07 -8.35
N LEU A 10 1.67 -3.15 -7.59
CA LEU A 10 2.75 -3.30 -6.63
C LEU A 10 3.90 -4.00 -7.35
N HIS A 11 4.98 -3.24 -7.59
CA HIS A 11 6.22 -3.78 -8.14
C HIS A 11 7.03 -4.40 -7.00
N THR A 12 6.99 -5.72 -6.89
CA THR A 12 7.71 -6.45 -5.83
C THR A 12 8.93 -7.15 -6.40
N ASN A 13 9.88 -7.54 -5.54
CA ASN A 13 11.00 -8.40 -5.94
C ASN A 13 10.59 -9.83 -6.34
N ARG A 14 9.30 -10.18 -6.25
CA ARG A 14 8.73 -11.46 -6.68
C ARG A 14 7.76 -11.31 -7.85
N GLY A 15 7.75 -10.14 -8.50
CA GLY A 15 6.89 -9.82 -9.64
C GLY A 15 5.80 -8.82 -9.30
N ASP A 16 5.01 -8.50 -10.31
CA ASP A 16 3.96 -7.48 -10.21
C ASP A 16 2.66 -8.06 -9.66
N ILE A 17 2.03 -7.30 -8.76
CA ILE A 17 0.68 -7.57 -8.27
C ILE A 17 -0.23 -6.41 -8.68
N VAL A 18 -1.16 -6.68 -9.59
CA VAL A 18 -2.14 -5.69 -10.06
C VAL A 18 -3.41 -5.78 -9.22
N ILE A 19 -3.81 -4.67 -8.61
CA ILE A 19 -4.96 -4.58 -7.70
C ILE A 19 -5.98 -3.58 -8.25
N GLU A 20 -7.24 -3.99 -8.32
CA GLU A 20 -8.36 -3.11 -8.63
C GLU A 20 -8.88 -2.46 -7.34
N LEU A 21 -9.02 -1.13 -7.36
CA LEU A 21 -9.48 -0.36 -6.20
C LEU A 21 -10.93 0.07 -6.38
N PHE A 22 -11.74 -0.12 -5.34
CA PHE A 22 -13.18 0.16 -5.37
C PHE A 22 -13.55 1.41 -4.56
N GLY A 23 -13.11 2.58 -5.03
CA GLY A 23 -13.31 3.87 -4.34
C GLY A 23 -14.78 4.25 -4.16
N ASN A 24 -15.69 3.77 -4.99
CA ASN A 24 -17.13 4.00 -4.79
C ASN A 24 -17.68 3.26 -3.54
N HIS A 25 -17.02 2.19 -3.10
CA HIS A 25 -17.44 1.39 -1.96
C HIS A 25 -16.67 1.79 -0.69
N ALA A 26 -15.37 2.09 -0.84
CA ALA A 26 -14.49 2.49 0.25
C ALA A 26 -13.68 3.75 -0.10
N PRO A 27 -14.35 4.92 -0.25
CA PRO A 27 -13.72 6.13 -0.78
C PRO A 27 -12.55 6.61 0.09
N ALA A 28 -12.74 6.65 1.41
CA ALA A 28 -11.69 7.09 2.33
C ALA A 28 -10.47 6.15 2.33
N THR A 29 -10.70 4.84 2.26
CA THR A 29 -9.64 3.83 2.25
C THR A 29 -8.84 3.89 0.95
N VAL A 30 -9.52 3.98 -0.19
CA VAL A 30 -8.86 4.07 -1.50
C VAL A 30 -8.09 5.38 -1.62
N ALA A 31 -8.67 6.51 -1.21
CA ALA A 31 -7.97 7.79 -1.21
C ALA A 31 -6.73 7.77 -0.30
N ASN A 32 -6.82 7.15 0.88
CA ASN A 32 -5.67 6.97 1.76
C ASN A 32 -4.57 6.12 1.12
N PHE A 33 -4.94 4.97 0.55
CA PHE A 33 -3.98 4.06 -0.07
C PHE A 33 -3.27 4.70 -1.25
N VAL A 34 -4.01 5.33 -2.16
CA VAL A 34 -3.44 6.02 -3.33
C VAL A 34 -2.55 7.17 -2.89
N GLY A 35 -3.00 8.01 -1.97
CA GLY A 35 -2.22 9.16 -1.51
C GLY A 35 -0.93 8.78 -0.76
N LEU A 36 -0.93 7.66 -0.03
CA LEU A 36 0.30 7.13 0.54
C LEU A 36 1.20 6.52 -0.54
N ALA A 37 0.64 5.84 -1.53
CA ALA A 37 1.41 5.21 -2.60
C ALA A 37 2.14 6.24 -3.50
N ASP A 38 1.49 7.34 -3.87
CA ASP A 38 2.09 8.39 -4.70
C ASP A 38 2.81 9.48 -3.90
N GLY A 39 2.69 9.46 -2.56
CA GLY A 39 3.31 10.43 -1.66
C GLY A 39 2.60 11.78 -1.58
N SER A 40 1.40 11.92 -2.15
CA SER A 40 0.57 13.14 -2.06
C SER A 40 -0.11 13.30 -0.70
N LYS A 41 -0.21 12.23 0.09
CA LYS A 41 -0.77 12.28 1.43
C LYS A 41 0.30 12.63 2.46
N GLU A 42 0.03 13.69 3.23
CA GLU A 42 0.81 14.02 4.42
C GLU A 42 0.75 12.88 5.46
N TYR A 43 1.92 12.50 5.96
CA TYR A 43 2.09 11.53 7.04
C TYR A 43 3.14 12.04 8.03
N SER A 44 2.99 11.68 9.31
CA SER A 44 3.83 12.21 10.40
C SER A 44 5.02 11.33 10.78
N THR A 45 5.06 10.10 10.26
CA THR A 45 6.14 9.14 10.50
C THR A 45 7.15 9.15 9.36
N GLU A 46 8.22 8.38 9.49
CA GLU A 46 9.06 8.08 8.33
C GLU A 46 8.36 7.04 7.43
N ASN A 47 8.58 7.12 6.12
CA ASN A 47 8.19 6.08 5.17
C ASN A 47 9.14 4.88 5.23
N ALA A 48 8.89 3.86 4.40
CA ALA A 48 9.72 2.65 4.38
C ALA A 48 11.18 2.88 3.94
N SER A 49 11.49 4.05 3.38
CA SER A 49 12.84 4.48 3.03
C SER A 49 13.50 5.40 4.07
N GLY A 50 12.81 5.68 5.19
CA GLY A 50 13.32 6.55 6.27
C GLY A 50 13.11 8.04 6.03
N GLU A 51 12.27 8.42 5.07
CA GLU A 51 12.03 9.81 4.67
C GLU A 51 10.69 10.34 5.22
N LYS A 52 10.58 11.66 5.40
CA LYS A 52 9.38 12.33 5.93
C LYS A 52 8.37 12.77 4.86
N SER A 53 8.69 12.55 3.58
CA SER A 53 7.82 12.87 2.45
C SER A 53 8.15 11.93 1.28
N GLY A 54 7.26 11.86 0.28
CA GLY A 54 7.41 10.98 -0.88
C GLY A 54 6.59 9.68 -0.79
N PRO A 55 6.78 8.75 -1.73
CA PRO A 55 6.06 7.48 -1.77
C PRO A 55 6.23 6.69 -0.46
N PHE A 56 5.13 6.38 0.21
CA PHE A 56 5.17 5.82 1.56
C PHE A 56 5.57 4.33 1.57
N TYR A 57 5.15 3.59 0.54
CA TYR A 57 5.27 2.14 0.48
C TYR A 57 6.55 1.64 -0.21
N ASP A 58 7.33 2.52 -0.84
CA ASP A 58 8.54 2.13 -1.55
C ASP A 58 9.61 1.62 -0.57
N GLY A 59 9.99 0.35 -0.73
CA GLY A 59 10.87 -0.36 0.19
C GLY A 59 10.16 -1.13 1.30
N ALA A 60 8.84 -0.97 1.46
CA ALA A 60 8.07 -1.71 2.45
C ALA A 60 8.03 -3.21 2.14
N VAL A 61 8.06 -4.04 3.19
CA VAL A 61 8.07 -5.50 3.07
C VAL A 61 6.71 -6.12 3.44
N PHE A 62 6.45 -7.30 2.90
CA PHE A 62 5.41 -8.19 3.43
C PHE A 62 5.96 -8.94 4.66
N HIS A 63 5.83 -8.31 5.83
CA HIS A 63 6.40 -8.83 7.08
C HIS A 63 5.64 -10.03 7.65
N ARG A 64 4.42 -10.31 7.17
CA ARG A 64 3.62 -11.45 7.62
C ARG A 64 3.04 -12.21 6.43
N VAL A 65 3.44 -13.47 6.31
CA VAL A 65 2.99 -14.41 5.25
C VAL A 65 2.50 -15.68 5.93
N ILE A 66 1.23 -16.02 5.73
CA ILE A 66 0.61 -17.23 6.26
C ILE A 66 0.05 -18.02 5.09
N ASP A 67 0.62 -19.21 4.87
CA ASP A 67 0.20 -20.09 3.79
C ASP A 67 -1.27 -20.49 3.91
N GLY A 68 -1.96 -20.53 2.77
CA GLY A 68 -3.41 -20.77 2.70
C GLY A 68 -4.27 -19.67 3.33
N PHE A 69 -3.71 -18.53 3.75
CA PHE A 69 -4.46 -17.45 4.40
C PHE A 69 -4.22 -16.08 3.75
N MET A 70 -3.08 -15.43 4.01
CA MET A 70 -2.85 -14.06 3.54
C MET A 70 -1.38 -13.63 3.57
N ILE A 71 -1.10 -12.52 2.87
CA ILE A 71 0.11 -11.70 2.99
C ILE A 71 -0.26 -10.31 3.51
N GLN A 72 0.54 -9.79 4.45
CA GLN A 72 0.34 -8.47 5.06
C GLN A 72 1.67 -7.70 5.02
N GLY A 73 1.56 -6.42 4.65
CA GLY A 73 2.67 -5.48 4.51
C GLY A 73 2.19 -4.04 4.71
N GLY A 74 2.95 -3.07 4.18
CA GLY A 74 2.61 -1.65 4.25
C GLY A 74 2.96 -0.95 5.57
N ASP A 75 3.64 -1.66 6.49
CA ASP A 75 4.31 -1.05 7.65
C ASP A 75 5.70 -0.55 7.23
N PRO A 76 6.00 0.75 7.36
CA PRO A 76 7.31 1.29 7.00
C PRO A 76 8.45 0.74 7.85
N THR A 77 8.17 0.29 9.08
CA THR A 77 9.17 -0.33 9.96
C THR A 77 9.37 -1.81 9.69
N GLY A 78 8.43 -2.45 8.96
CA GLY A 78 8.43 -3.89 8.71
C GLY A 78 8.24 -4.77 9.95
N THR A 79 7.75 -4.22 11.06
CA THR A 79 7.63 -4.94 12.34
C THR A 79 6.24 -5.53 12.58
N GLY A 80 5.21 -5.00 11.92
CA GLY A 80 3.83 -5.48 12.01
C GLY A 80 3.16 -5.25 13.36
N ARG A 81 3.63 -4.26 14.12
CA ARG A 81 3.06 -3.88 15.43
C ARG A 81 1.77 -3.09 15.31
#